data_AF-A0A914DAE9-F1
#
_entry.id   AF-A0A914DAE9-F1
#
_cell.length_a   1.000
_cell.length_b   1.000
_cell.length_c   1.000
_cell.angle_alpha   90.00
_cell.angle_beta   90.00
_cell.angle_gamma   90.00
#
_symmetry.space_group_name_H-M   'P 1'
#
loop_
_entity.id
_entity.type
_entity.pdbx_description
1 polymer ?
#
loop_
_entity_poly.entity_id
_entity_poly.type
_entity_poly.pdbx_seq_one_letter_code
_entity_poly.pdbx_strand_id
1 'polypeptide(L)'
;MHDKTEYQLDLDSDEEEEEYEEPEGKYQRWVWKSPSGLMHADHATEWLEKIFVPNAEPESLLLIDKWSGYKQCLSSNIIADYGYKVRILPAGTTGKLQPLDVFVNRQIKSFIRIISDKVRWKYTGFKLAQRVNVLKLISAMVYQFTAPQFIPYLKFCWHKAGFVNERPPPFRTPVQYCLQDLKFMSKCICGNMALLQCAHCENPLCFVCSVVNLHQNCSD
;
A
#
# COMPACT_ATOMS: atom_id res chain seq x y z
N MET A 1 -9.42 25.08 -27.99
CA MET A 1 -10.81 24.72 -27.62
C MET A 1 -10.71 23.64 -26.56
N HIS A 2 -10.54 24.06 -25.31
CA HIS A 2 -10.31 23.16 -24.18
C HIS A 2 -11.66 22.89 -23.52
N ASP A 3 -12.17 21.69 -23.76
CA ASP A 3 -13.32 21.16 -23.05
C ASP A 3 -12.88 20.89 -21.59
N LYS A 4 -13.19 21.83 -20.71
CA LYS A 4 -13.05 21.68 -19.26
C LYS A 4 -14.30 20.93 -18.79
N THR A 5 -14.25 19.61 -18.81
CA THR A 5 -15.24 18.81 -18.09
C THR A 5 -14.99 19.01 -16.61
N GLU A 6 -15.76 19.91 -16.02
CA GLU A 6 -15.77 20.23 -14.60
C GLU A 6 -16.41 19.05 -13.87
N TYR A 7 -15.59 18.15 -13.33
CA TYR A 7 -16.07 17.12 -12.42
C TYR A 7 -16.35 17.80 -11.07
N GLN A 8 -17.60 18.25 -10.87
CA GLN A 8 -18.13 18.50 -9.54
C GLN A 8 -18.26 17.13 -8.85
N LEU A 9 -17.26 16.81 -8.03
CA LEU A 9 -17.42 15.84 -6.96
C LEU A 9 -18.07 16.63 -5.82
N ASP A 10 -19.26 16.21 -5.39
CA ASP A 10 -19.95 16.82 -4.25
C ASP A 10 -19.01 16.85 -3.04
N LEU A 11 -18.76 18.06 -2.55
CA LEU A 11 -17.87 18.39 -1.46
C LEU A 11 -18.72 18.96 -0.32
N ASP A 12 -19.44 18.09 0.36
CA ASP A 12 -20.08 18.34 1.67
C ASP A 12 -19.69 17.15 2.57
N SER A 13 -19.41 17.23 3.86
CA SER A 13 -19.54 18.30 4.87
C SER A 13 -18.67 17.91 6.08
N ASP A 14 -18.20 18.91 6.82
CA ASP A 14 -17.89 18.98 8.25
C ASP A 14 -17.11 17.87 9.00
N GLU A 15 -16.20 18.35 9.86
CA GLU A 15 -15.38 17.58 10.80
C GLU A 15 -16.25 16.94 11.88
N GLU A 16 -16.89 15.82 11.58
CA GLU A 16 -17.35 14.86 12.59
C GLU A 16 -16.48 13.60 12.56
N GLU A 17 -16.23 13.04 13.75
CA GLU A 17 -15.43 11.84 13.94
C GLU A 17 -16.12 10.64 13.29
N GLU A 18 -15.91 10.46 11.99
CA GLU A 18 -16.32 9.24 11.30
C GLU A 18 -15.25 8.16 11.48
N GLU A 19 -15.59 7.15 12.27
CA GLU A 19 -15.05 5.81 12.09
C GLU A 19 -15.43 5.38 10.67
N TYR A 20 -14.49 5.54 9.74
CA TYR A 20 -14.70 5.19 8.34
C TYR A 20 -14.73 3.66 8.21
N GLU A 21 -15.92 3.08 8.35
CA GLU A 21 -16.18 1.71 7.94
C GLU A 21 -16.25 1.67 6.40
N GLU A 22 -15.19 1.16 5.79
CA GLU A 22 -15.14 0.94 4.35
C GLU A 22 -16.16 -0.14 3.93
N PRO A 23 -16.79 0.01 2.74
CA PRO A 23 -17.73 -0.98 2.23
C PRO A 23 -17.06 -2.35 2.11
N GLU A 24 -17.80 -3.42 2.41
CA GLU A 24 -17.34 -4.81 2.40
C GLU A 24 -16.45 -5.13 1.19
N GLY A 25 -15.13 -5.07 1.42
CA GLY A 25 -14.11 -5.39 0.45
C GLY A 25 -13.38 -6.66 0.87
N LYS A 26 -12.74 -7.34 -0.10
CA LYS A 26 -11.91 -8.53 0.12
C LYS A 26 -10.75 -8.31 1.12
N TYR A 27 -10.46 -7.05 1.49
CA TYR A 27 -9.35 -6.67 2.35
C TYR A 27 -9.82 -5.74 3.47
N GLN A 28 -9.57 -6.12 4.72
CA GLN A 28 -9.75 -5.24 5.87
C GLN A 28 -8.59 -4.25 5.96
N ARG A 29 -8.90 -2.99 6.31
CA ARG A 29 -7.92 -1.92 6.49
C ARG A 29 -8.06 -1.33 7.88
N TRP A 30 -6.92 -1.08 8.51
CA TRP A 30 -6.86 -0.50 9.84
C TRP A 30 -6.06 0.78 9.80
N VAL A 31 -6.65 1.87 10.31
CA VAL A 31 -6.03 3.19 10.34
C VAL A 31 -6.04 3.71 11.76
N TRP A 32 -4.88 3.66 12.40
CA TRP A 32 -4.71 4.25 13.72
C TRP A 32 -4.40 5.74 13.64
N LYS A 33 -4.84 6.49 14.66
CA LYS A 33 -4.55 7.91 14.84
C LYS A 33 -3.97 8.10 16.23
N SER A 34 -2.83 8.76 16.32
CA SER A 34 -2.31 9.29 17.57
C SER A 34 -2.32 10.81 17.53
N PRO A 35 -2.43 11.51 18.68
CA PRO A 35 -2.35 12.96 18.74
C PRO A 35 -1.03 13.53 18.18
N SER A 36 0.06 12.77 18.33
CA SER A 36 1.39 13.15 17.83
C SER A 36 1.62 12.80 16.36
N GLY A 37 0.74 11.99 15.75
CA GLY A 37 0.98 11.35 14.46
C GLY A 37 2.06 10.25 14.49
N LEU A 38 2.64 9.95 15.65
CA LEU A 38 3.65 8.91 15.83
C LEU A 38 3.04 7.59 16.32
N MET A 39 3.67 6.48 15.99
CA MET A 39 3.29 5.17 16.50
C MET A 39 3.71 5.02 17.97
N HIS A 40 2.79 4.53 18.81
CA HIS A 40 3.04 4.17 20.21
C HIS A 40 3.03 2.63 20.39
N ALA A 41 3.45 2.13 21.55
CA ALA A 41 3.64 0.68 21.78
C ALA A 41 2.33 -0.12 21.71
N ASP A 42 1.22 0.48 22.14
CA ASP A 42 -0.15 -0.03 22.00
C ASP A 42 -0.53 -0.30 20.53
N HIS A 43 -0.25 0.63 19.63
CA HIS A 43 -0.50 0.48 18.19
C HIS A 43 0.27 -0.70 17.60
N ALA A 44 1.50 -0.94 18.07
CA ALA A 44 2.29 -2.09 17.62
C ALA A 44 1.73 -3.42 18.13
N THR A 45 1.22 -3.45 19.36
CA THR A 45 0.51 -4.62 19.91
C THR A 45 -0.77 -4.88 19.12
N GLU A 46 -1.59 -3.86 18.88
CA GLU A 46 -2.81 -4.01 18.08
C GLU A 46 -2.51 -4.45 16.65
N TRP A 47 -1.47 -3.91 16.02
CA TRP A 47 -1.04 -4.38 14.71
C TRP A 47 -0.64 -5.86 14.73
N LEU A 48 0.08 -6.31 15.77
CA LEU A 48 0.46 -7.71 15.90
C LEU A 48 -0.79 -8.60 15.99
N GLU A 49 -1.74 -8.24 16.85
CA GLU A 49 -2.97 -9.01 17.12
C GLU A 49 -3.94 -9.01 15.93
N LYS A 50 -4.20 -7.85 15.34
CA LYS A 50 -5.23 -7.67 14.31
C LYS A 50 -4.74 -7.92 12.89
N ILE A 51 -3.44 -7.74 12.64
CA ILE A 51 -2.86 -7.84 11.29
C ILE A 51 -1.89 -9.00 11.18
N PHE A 52 -0.86 -9.07 12.03
CA PHE A 52 0.19 -10.07 11.83
C PHE A 52 -0.30 -11.49 12.13
N VAL A 53 -0.86 -11.73 13.32
CA VAL A 53 -1.30 -13.06 13.76
C VAL A 53 -2.32 -13.70 12.81
N PRO A 54 -3.37 -13.00 12.32
CA PRO A 54 -4.36 -13.61 11.43
C PRO A 54 -3.83 -13.89 10.02
N ASN A 55 -2.70 -13.28 9.63
CA ASN A 55 -2.16 -13.38 8.27
C ASN A 55 -0.81 -14.13 8.20
N ALA A 56 -0.21 -14.50 9.33
CA ALA A 56 1.06 -15.18 9.41
C ALA A 56 0.88 -16.67 9.74
N GLU A 57 1.44 -17.53 8.89
CA GLU A 57 1.49 -18.97 9.14
C GLU A 57 2.29 -19.27 10.41
N PRO A 58 1.93 -20.32 11.18
CA PRO A 58 2.73 -20.77 12.32
C PRO A 58 4.22 -20.92 11.98
N GLU A 59 5.09 -20.64 12.96
CA GLU A 59 6.55 -20.67 12.80
C GLU A 59 7.15 -19.63 11.82
N SER A 60 6.36 -18.69 11.31
CA SER A 60 6.84 -17.57 10.50
C SER A 60 7.89 -16.71 11.20
N LEU A 61 8.75 -16.07 10.41
CA LEU A 61 9.75 -15.12 10.87
C LEU A 61 9.21 -13.68 10.82
N LEU A 62 9.13 -13.04 11.99
CA LEU A 62 8.90 -11.60 12.12
C LEU A 62 10.24 -10.86 12.24
N LEU A 63 10.56 -10.06 11.23
CA LEU A 63 11.77 -9.22 11.19
C LEU A 63 11.39 -7.74 11.39
N ILE A 64 11.88 -7.13 12.47
CA ILE A 64 11.54 -5.73 12.83
C ILE A 64 12.80 -4.90 13.08
N ASP A 65 12.66 -3.59 13.00
CA ASP A 65 13.73 -2.65 13.35
C ASP A 65 13.90 -2.52 14.87
N LYS A 66 15.04 -1.94 15.27
CA LYS A 66 15.32 -1.70 16.68
C LYS A 66 14.57 -0.46 17.16
N TRP A 67 13.34 -0.65 17.62
CA TRP A 67 12.52 0.37 18.27
C TRP A 67 12.05 -0.07 19.67
N SER A 68 12.09 0.84 20.65
CA SER A 68 11.81 0.50 22.06
C SER A 68 10.35 0.12 22.30
N GLY A 69 9.41 0.60 21.47
CA GLY A 69 7.99 0.25 21.59
C GLY A 69 7.71 -1.23 21.37
N TYR A 70 8.54 -1.93 20.60
CA TYR A 70 8.40 -3.38 20.42
C TYR A 70 8.73 -4.18 21.68
N LYS A 71 9.45 -3.63 22.66
CA LYS A 71 9.76 -4.38 23.90
C LYS A 71 8.49 -4.84 24.62
N GLN A 72 7.49 -3.95 24.71
CA GLN A 72 6.24 -4.24 25.38
C GLN A 72 5.40 -5.24 24.58
N CYS A 73 5.31 -5.05 23.27
CA CYS A 73 4.58 -5.94 22.35
C CYS A 73 5.17 -7.36 22.30
N LEU A 74 6.50 -7.49 22.21
CA LEU A 74 7.19 -8.79 22.14
C LEU A 74 7.22 -9.54 23.48
N SER A 75 6.89 -8.86 24.59
CA SER A 75 6.74 -9.50 25.90
C SER A 75 5.37 -10.17 26.07
N SER A 76 4.45 -9.98 25.11
CA SER A 76 3.15 -10.67 25.12
C SER A 76 3.31 -12.15 24.79
N ASN A 77 2.44 -13.01 25.35
CA ASN A 77 2.45 -14.44 25.08
C ASN A 77 2.11 -14.79 23.62
N ILE A 78 1.56 -13.85 22.86
CA ILE A 78 1.11 -14.03 21.47
C ILE A 78 2.20 -14.60 20.57
N ILE A 79 3.44 -14.14 20.71
CA ILE A 79 4.57 -14.63 19.91
C ILE A 79 4.89 -16.09 20.24
N ALA A 80 4.82 -16.44 21.52
CA ALA A 80 5.13 -17.78 22.01
C ALA A 80 4.02 -18.79 21.64
N ASP A 81 2.75 -18.39 21.79
CA ASP A 81 1.59 -19.25 21.55
C ASP A 81 1.51 -19.76 20.10
N TYR A 82 1.96 -18.95 19.13
CA TYR A 82 1.98 -19.30 17.70
C TYR A 82 3.36 -19.77 17.20
N GLY A 83 4.36 -19.84 18.08
CA GLY A 83 5.71 -20.31 17.73
C GLY A 83 6.47 -19.39 16.76
N TYR A 84 6.11 -18.10 16.68
CA TYR A 84 6.74 -17.18 15.74
C TYR A 84 8.20 -16.91 16.12
N LYS A 85 9.07 -16.86 15.11
CA LYS A 85 10.48 -16.47 15.29
C LYS A 85 10.59 -14.97 15.15
N VAL A 86 11.00 -14.26 16.19
CA VAL A 86 11.25 -12.81 16.10
C VAL A 86 12.74 -12.52 15.97
N ARG A 87 13.10 -11.59 15.07
CA ARG A 87 14.45 -11.06 14.93
C ARG A 87 14.40 -9.53 14.87
N ILE A 88 15.22 -8.91 15.71
CA ILE A 88 15.41 -7.45 15.73
C ILE A 88 16.67 -7.14 14.95
N LEU A 89 16.54 -6.27 13.94
CA LEU A 89 17.68 -5.81 13.16
C LEU A 89 18.62 -4.95 14.03
N PRO A 90 19.95 -5.04 13.84
CA PRO A 90 20.88 -4.15 14.51
C PRO A 90 20.58 -2.66 14.25
N ALA A 91 21.03 -1.80 15.18
CA ALA A 91 20.88 -0.37 15.01
C ALA A 91 21.64 0.11 13.75
N GLY A 92 21.04 1.02 12.98
CA GLY A 92 21.67 1.60 11.80
C GLY A 92 21.75 0.67 10.58
N THR A 93 21.14 -0.52 10.63
CA THR A 93 21.16 -1.45 9.48
C THR A 93 19.87 -1.47 8.68
N THR A 94 18.84 -0.69 9.03
CA THR A 94 17.52 -0.72 8.40
C THR A 94 17.59 -0.58 6.87
N GLY A 95 18.27 0.46 6.37
CA GLY A 95 18.45 0.67 4.93
C GLY A 95 19.29 -0.36 4.19
N LYS A 96 19.94 -1.30 4.90
CA LYS A 96 20.78 -2.36 4.32
C LYS A 96 20.14 -3.74 4.42
N LEU A 97 19.46 -4.01 5.54
CA LEU A 97 18.96 -5.33 5.89
C LEU A 97 17.44 -5.41 5.92
N GLN A 98 16.68 -4.32 6.04
CA GLN A 98 15.22 -4.43 6.06
C GLN A 98 14.70 -4.54 4.62
N PRO A 99 14.04 -5.64 4.21
CA PRO A 99 13.61 -5.84 2.82
C PRO A 99 12.69 -4.71 2.31
N LEU A 100 11.86 -4.17 3.20
CA LEU A 100 10.99 -3.03 2.90
C LEU A 100 11.79 -1.78 2.52
N ASP A 101 12.78 -1.38 3.32
CA ASP A 101 13.60 -0.19 3.02
C ASP A 101 14.56 -0.40 1.84
N VAL A 102 15.14 -1.60 1.72
CA VAL A 102 16.10 -1.94 0.66
C VAL A 102 15.48 -1.85 -0.74
N PHE A 103 14.16 -2.06 -0.86
CA PHE A 103 13.52 -2.11 -2.17
C PHE A 103 12.07 -1.61 -2.23
N VAL A 104 11.21 -2.01 -1.30
CA VAL A 104 9.75 -1.81 -1.43
C VAL A 104 9.33 -0.36 -1.25
N ASN A 105 9.85 0.32 -0.22
CA ASN A 105 9.49 1.69 0.13
C ASN A 105 9.79 2.68 -1.00
N ARG A 106 10.82 2.42 -1.83
CA ARG A 106 11.11 3.22 -3.02
C ARG A 106 10.02 3.11 -4.07
N GLN A 107 9.46 1.91 -4.29
CA GLN A 107 8.37 1.72 -5.25
C GLN A 107 7.10 2.40 -4.76
N ILE A 108 6.75 2.26 -3.47
CA ILE A 108 5.61 2.94 -2.84
C ILE A 108 5.71 4.46 -3.05
N LYS A 109 6.83 5.07 -2.66
CA LYS A 109 7.06 6.52 -2.81
C LYS A 109 6.95 6.98 -4.27
N SER A 110 7.51 6.19 -5.18
CA SER A 110 7.49 6.50 -6.62
C SER A 110 6.08 6.42 -7.20
N PHE A 111 5.32 5.39 -6.82
CA PHE A 111 3.95 5.17 -7.27
C PHE A 111 3.03 6.31 -6.82
N ILE A 112 3.05 6.63 -5.51
CA ILE A 112 2.28 7.73 -4.93
C ILE A 112 2.65 9.05 -5.59
N ARG A 113 3.95 9.35 -5.75
CA ARG A 113 4.41 10.60 -6.38
C ARG A 113 3.88 10.74 -7.82
N ILE A 114 4.08 9.72 -8.66
CA ILE A 114 3.67 9.77 -10.08
C ILE A 114 2.16 9.99 -10.20
N ILE A 115 1.35 9.27 -9.41
CA ILE A 115 -0.10 9.48 -9.43
C ILE A 115 -0.45 10.88 -8.92
N SER A 116 0.14 11.31 -7.80
CA SER A 116 -0.12 12.63 -7.22
C SER A 116 0.17 13.76 -8.21
N ASP A 117 1.29 13.67 -8.94
CA ASP A 117 1.67 14.68 -9.92
C ASP A 117 0.69 14.71 -11.10
N LYS A 118 0.30 13.54 -11.62
CA LYS A 118 -0.73 13.43 -12.68
C LYS A 118 -2.08 13.97 -12.20
N VAL A 119 -2.45 13.72 -10.95
CA VAL A 119 -3.72 14.15 -10.37
C VAL A 119 -3.76 15.67 -10.20
N ARG A 120 -2.71 16.26 -9.62
CA ARG A 120 -2.58 17.71 -9.46
C ARG A 120 -2.67 18.46 -10.79
N TRP A 121 -2.13 17.87 -11.85
CA TRP A 121 -2.19 18.46 -13.19
C TRP A 121 -3.58 18.35 -13.83
N LYS A 122 -4.23 17.19 -13.75
CA LYS A 122 -5.48 16.91 -14.49
C LYS A 122 -6.76 17.19 -13.72
N TYR A 123 -6.72 17.15 -12.39
CA TYR A 123 -7.87 17.24 -11.49
C TYR A 123 -7.65 18.38 -10.50
N THR A 124 -7.53 19.62 -11.00
CA THR A 124 -7.15 20.79 -10.20
C THR A 124 -8.14 21.12 -9.07
N GLY A 125 -9.39 20.67 -9.16
CA GLY A 125 -10.40 20.80 -8.09
C GLY A 125 -10.32 19.70 -7.02
N PHE A 126 -9.58 18.62 -7.26
CA PHE A 126 -9.51 17.50 -6.33
C PHE A 126 -8.43 17.72 -5.25
N LYS A 127 -8.87 17.79 -3.99
CA LYS A 127 -7.99 18.02 -2.84
C LYS A 127 -7.31 16.72 -2.38
N LEU A 128 -6.28 16.30 -3.10
CA LEU A 128 -5.54 15.06 -2.78
C LEU A 128 -4.91 15.07 -1.37
N ALA A 129 -4.60 16.24 -0.81
CA ALA A 129 -4.00 16.36 0.52
C ALA A 129 -4.96 16.03 1.68
N GLN A 130 -6.28 15.94 1.43
CA GLN A 130 -7.22 15.52 2.46
C GLN A 130 -6.97 14.07 2.86
N ARG A 131 -7.04 13.79 4.17
CA ARG A 131 -6.72 12.47 4.75
C ARG A 131 -7.46 11.34 4.04
N VAL A 132 -8.76 11.46 3.84
CA VAL A 132 -9.58 10.46 3.14
C VAL A 132 -9.09 10.17 1.71
N ASN A 133 -8.65 11.20 0.99
CA ASN A 133 -8.16 11.07 -0.38
C ASN A 133 -6.76 10.45 -0.44
N VAL A 134 -5.91 10.77 0.53
CA VAL A 134 -4.61 10.11 0.71
C VAL A 134 -4.81 8.63 1.03
N LEU A 135 -5.74 8.29 1.94
CA LEU A 135 -6.07 6.91 2.27
C LEU A 135 -6.58 6.15 1.04
N LYS A 136 -7.49 6.73 0.25
CA LYS A 136 -7.95 6.13 -1.00
C LYS A 136 -6.81 5.84 -1.98
N LEU A 137 -5.86 6.76 -2.12
CA LEU A 137 -4.67 6.55 -2.96
C LEU A 137 -3.78 5.41 -2.44
N ILE A 138 -3.53 5.37 -1.13
CA ILE A 138 -2.75 4.31 -0.49
C ILE A 138 -3.46 2.96 -0.66
N SER A 139 -4.77 2.91 -0.43
CA SER A 139 -5.61 1.72 -0.61
C SER A 139 -5.55 1.19 -2.05
N ALA A 140 -5.71 2.07 -3.04
CA ALA A 140 -5.59 1.71 -4.44
C ALA A 140 -4.19 1.16 -4.77
N MET A 141 -3.13 1.81 -4.27
CA MET A 141 -1.75 1.35 -4.44
C MET A 141 -1.50 -0.01 -3.79
N VAL A 142 -1.87 -0.19 -2.52
CA VAL A 142 -1.68 -1.46 -1.79
C VAL A 142 -2.40 -2.57 -2.52
N TYR A 143 -3.64 -2.35 -2.95
CA TYR A 143 -4.36 -3.33 -3.77
C TYR A 143 -3.58 -3.69 -5.03
N GLN A 144 -3.01 -2.74 -5.79
CA GLN A 144 -2.16 -3.12 -6.93
C GLN A 144 -0.94 -3.97 -6.51
N PHE A 145 -0.29 -3.65 -5.39
CA PHE A 145 0.92 -4.34 -4.94
C PHE A 145 0.66 -5.77 -4.44
N THR A 146 -0.58 -6.14 -4.11
CA THR A 146 -0.95 -7.51 -3.73
C THR A 146 -1.16 -8.44 -4.93
N ALA A 147 -1.06 -7.93 -6.17
CA ALA A 147 -1.24 -8.75 -7.35
C ALA A 147 -0.23 -9.91 -7.45
N PRO A 148 -0.64 -11.14 -7.85
CA PRO A 148 0.23 -12.31 -7.90
C PRO A 148 1.49 -12.13 -8.74
N GLN A 149 1.41 -11.35 -9.82
CA GLN A 149 2.54 -11.01 -10.69
C GLN A 149 3.70 -10.30 -9.97
N PHE A 150 3.46 -9.72 -8.79
CA PHE A 150 4.49 -9.05 -7.99
C PHE A 150 5.12 -9.96 -6.93
N ILE A 151 4.76 -11.25 -6.87
CA ILE A 151 5.43 -12.22 -6.00
C ILE A 151 6.95 -12.29 -6.28
N PRO A 152 7.44 -12.38 -7.53
CA PRO A 152 8.90 -12.38 -7.79
C PRO A 152 9.57 -11.08 -7.34
N TYR A 153 8.87 -9.94 -7.47
CA TYR A 153 9.32 -8.64 -6.97
C TYR A 153 9.49 -8.63 -5.44
N LEU A 154 8.54 -9.21 -4.70
CA LEU A 154 8.63 -9.35 -3.25
C LEU A 154 9.75 -10.34 -2.86
N LYS A 155 9.87 -11.49 -3.53
CA LYS A 155 11.01 -12.40 -3.29
C LYS A 155 12.36 -11.72 -3.51
N PHE A 156 12.44 -10.81 -4.48
CA PHE A 156 13.67 -10.09 -4.77
C PHE A 156 14.09 -9.15 -3.65
N CYS A 157 13.16 -8.57 -2.88
CA CYS A 157 13.55 -7.68 -1.78
C CYS A 157 14.29 -8.46 -0.67
N TRP A 158 13.91 -9.71 -0.41
CA TRP A 158 14.62 -10.60 0.50
C TRP A 158 15.99 -11.02 -0.03
N HIS A 159 16.08 -11.32 -1.33
CA HIS A 159 17.37 -11.63 -1.97
C HIS A 159 18.32 -10.44 -1.90
N LYS A 160 17.82 -9.25 -2.23
CA LYS A 160 18.60 -8.01 -2.21
C LYS A 160 19.06 -7.62 -0.79
N ALA A 161 18.28 -7.95 0.23
CA ALA A 161 18.66 -7.78 1.63
C ALA A 161 19.65 -8.86 2.14
N GLY A 162 19.93 -9.90 1.34
CA GLY A 162 20.91 -10.95 1.66
C GLY A 162 20.36 -12.11 2.50
N PHE A 163 19.03 -12.24 2.63
CA PHE A 163 18.43 -13.33 3.42
C PHE A 163 18.20 -14.62 2.63
N VAL A 164 18.11 -14.53 1.31
CA VAL A 164 17.93 -15.69 0.43
C VAL A 164 18.97 -15.69 -0.67
N ASN A 165 19.55 -16.85 -0.93
CA ASN A 165 20.59 -17.02 -1.95
C ASN A 165 20.01 -17.04 -3.36
N GLU A 166 18.82 -17.62 -3.51
CA GLU A 166 18.16 -17.74 -4.81
C GLU A 166 17.66 -16.38 -5.28
N ARG A 167 18.09 -16.01 -6.48
CA ARG A 167 17.57 -14.83 -7.17
C ARG A 167 16.27 -15.20 -7.89
N PRO A 168 15.16 -14.49 -7.67
CA PRO A 168 13.91 -14.79 -8.37
C PRO A 168 14.01 -14.49 -9.87
N PRO A 169 13.10 -15.05 -10.68
CA PRO A 169 13.00 -14.76 -12.12
C PRO A 169 12.88 -13.26 -12.41
N PRO A 170 13.20 -12.81 -13.64
CA PRO A 170 12.97 -11.43 -14.06
C PRO A 170 11.53 -10.98 -13.83
N PHE A 171 11.35 -9.74 -13.39
CA PHE A 171 10.04 -9.17 -13.07
C PHE A 171 9.99 -7.70 -13.44
N ARG A 172 8.76 -7.17 -13.53
CA ARG A 172 8.49 -5.73 -13.60
C ARG A 172 8.11 -5.23 -12.22
N THR A 173 8.60 -4.07 -11.83
CA THR A 173 8.16 -3.44 -10.58
C THR A 173 6.72 -2.93 -10.71
N PRO A 174 6.00 -2.70 -9.59
CA PRO A 174 4.66 -2.13 -9.64
C PRO A 174 4.59 -0.79 -10.40
N VAL A 175 5.61 0.05 -10.27
CA VAL A 175 5.68 1.32 -11.01
C VAL A 175 5.84 1.09 -12.51
N GLN A 176 6.72 0.14 -12.90
CA GLN A 176 6.91 -0.20 -14.31
C GLN A 176 5.60 -0.70 -14.92
N TYR A 177 5.04 -1.75 -14.33
CA TYR A 177 3.84 -2.40 -14.85
C TYR A 177 2.63 -1.48 -14.84
N CYS A 178 2.29 -0.89 -13.69
CA CYS A 178 1.04 -0.15 -13.55
C CYS A 178 1.08 1.24 -14.19
N LEU A 179 2.24 1.88 -14.29
CA LEU A 179 2.32 3.30 -14.64
C LEU A 179 3.15 3.60 -15.89
N GLN A 180 4.25 2.87 -16.13
CA GLN A 180 5.16 3.15 -17.25
C GLN A 180 4.78 2.36 -18.51
N ASP A 181 4.33 1.12 -18.33
CA ASP A 181 3.90 0.25 -19.44
C ASP A 181 2.46 0.54 -19.90
N LEU A 182 1.78 1.49 -19.26
CA LEU A 182 0.45 1.91 -19.66
C LEU A 182 0.51 2.47 -21.09
N LYS A 183 -0.17 1.78 -22.01
CA LYS A 183 -0.19 2.18 -23.43
C LYS A 183 -0.71 3.61 -23.59
N PHE A 184 -0.09 4.34 -24.52
CA PHE A 184 -0.49 5.70 -24.85
C PHE A 184 -1.96 5.72 -25.29
N MET A 185 -2.71 6.72 -24.79
CA MET A 185 -4.14 6.90 -25.09
C MET A 185 -5.07 5.76 -24.66
N SER A 186 -4.61 4.85 -23.79
CA SER A 186 -5.49 3.88 -23.14
C SER A 186 -6.66 4.57 -22.46
N LYS A 187 -7.85 4.01 -22.65
CA LYS A 187 -9.09 4.45 -22.00
C LYS A 187 -9.53 3.40 -21.00
N CYS A 188 -10.02 3.87 -19.87
CA CYS A 188 -10.78 3.09 -18.92
C CYS A 188 -12.08 2.60 -19.58
N ILE A 189 -12.69 1.55 -19.03
CA ILE A 189 -14.00 1.04 -19.48
C ILE A 189 -15.08 2.13 -19.46
N CYS A 190 -14.99 3.10 -18.54
CA CYS A 190 -15.89 4.26 -18.48
C CYS A 190 -15.60 5.34 -19.54
N GLY A 191 -14.68 5.12 -20.48
CA GLY A 191 -14.31 6.05 -21.55
C GLY A 191 -13.26 7.11 -21.17
N ASN A 192 -13.03 7.35 -19.88
CA ASN A 192 -12.03 8.30 -19.40
C ASN A 192 -10.59 7.85 -19.67
N MET A 193 -9.69 8.81 -19.81
CA MET A 193 -8.27 8.54 -19.99
C MET A 193 -7.70 7.74 -18.81
N ALA A 194 -6.99 6.66 -19.12
CA ALA A 194 -6.37 5.82 -18.11
C ALA A 194 -5.23 6.54 -17.40
N LEU A 195 -5.14 6.31 -16.09
CA LEU A 195 -4.09 6.79 -15.20
C LEU A 195 -3.07 5.70 -14.93
N LEU A 196 -3.56 4.46 -14.76
CA LEU A 196 -2.77 3.27 -14.45
C LEU A 196 -3.36 2.01 -15.09
N GLN A 197 -2.56 0.96 -15.13
CA GLN A 197 -2.89 -0.38 -15.57
C GLN A 197 -3.15 -1.25 -14.32
N CYS A 198 -4.32 -1.88 -14.22
CA CYS A 198 -4.62 -2.79 -13.11
C CYS A 198 -3.72 -4.02 -13.17
N ALA A 199 -3.10 -4.38 -12.05
CA ALA A 199 -2.24 -5.55 -11.89
C ALA A 199 -3.00 -6.85 -11.65
N HIS A 200 -4.31 -6.78 -11.36
CA HIS A 200 -5.16 -7.95 -11.12
C HIS A 200 -5.95 -8.35 -12.36
N CYS A 201 -6.69 -7.42 -12.99
CA CYS A 201 -7.53 -7.71 -14.16
C CYS A 201 -6.94 -7.25 -15.50
N GLU A 202 -5.75 -6.65 -15.50
CA GLU A 202 -5.12 -6.12 -16.72
C GLU A 202 -5.97 -5.07 -17.48
N ASN A 203 -6.96 -4.47 -16.82
CA ASN A 203 -7.70 -3.35 -17.41
C ASN A 203 -7.01 -2.00 -17.14
N PRO A 204 -6.95 -1.11 -18.15
CA PRO A 204 -6.58 0.28 -17.92
C PRO A 204 -7.66 0.98 -17.08
N LEU A 205 -7.24 1.74 -16.06
CA LEU A 205 -8.14 2.41 -15.12
C LEU A 205 -7.89 3.92 -15.09
N CYS A 206 -8.95 4.72 -15.16
CA CYS A 206 -8.87 6.17 -14.92
C CYS A 206 -8.74 6.47 -13.41
N PHE A 207 -8.45 7.72 -13.07
CA PHE A 207 -8.32 8.16 -11.67
C PHE A 207 -9.57 7.85 -10.82
N VAL A 208 -10.76 8.17 -11.35
CA VAL A 208 -12.02 7.98 -10.62
C VAL A 208 -12.26 6.49 -10.35
N CYS A 209 -12.18 5.64 -11.37
CA CYS A 209 -12.40 4.21 -11.20
C CYS A 209 -11.33 3.56 -10.30
N SER A 210 -10.06 3.95 -10.41
CA SER A 210 -8.98 3.34 -9.62
C SER A 210 -8.92 3.82 -8.18
N VAL A 211 -8.94 5.15 -7.96
CA VAL A 211 -8.66 5.76 -6.65
C VAL A 211 -9.92 6.19 -5.94
N VAL A 212 -10.83 6.91 -6.61
CA VAL A 212 -12.03 7.46 -5.95
C VAL A 212 -13.02 6.34 -5.60
N ASN A 213 -13.25 5.44 -6.54
CA ASN A 213 -14.19 4.32 -6.42
C ASN A 213 -13.52 3.04 -5.94
N LEU A 214 -12.20 3.06 -5.68
CA LEU A 214 -11.43 1.92 -5.19
C LEU A 214 -11.68 0.62 -5.96
N HIS A 215 -11.24 0.56 -7.22
CA HIS A 215 -11.36 -0.63 -8.06
C HIS A 215 -10.87 -1.92 -7.35
N GLN A 216 -11.79 -2.82 -7.00
CA GLN A 216 -11.50 -4.07 -6.27
C GLN A 216 -12.20 -5.30 -6.87
N ASN A 217 -13.28 -5.13 -7.64
CA ASN A 217 -14.00 -6.22 -8.29
C ASN A 217 -13.40 -6.51 -9.67
N CYS A 218 -12.18 -7.04 -9.65
CA CYS A 218 -11.59 -7.68 -10.81
C CYS A 218 -12.32 -9.02 -11.01
N SER A 219 -13.16 -9.12 -12.04
CA SER A 219 -13.70 -10.42 -12.45
C SER A 219 -12.53 -11.30 -12.89
N ASP A 220 -12.47 -12.52 -12.34
CA ASP A 220 -11.61 -13.59 -12.86
C ASP A 220 -12.02 -13.99 -14.29
#